data_AF-A0A832R224-F1
#
_entry.id   AF-A0A832R224-F1
#
_cell.length_a   1.000
_cell.length_b   1.000
_cell.length_c   1.000
_cell.angle_alpha   90.00
_cell.angle_beta   90.00
_cell.angle_gamma   90.00
#
_symmetry.space_group_name_H-M   'P 1'
#
loop_
_entity.id
_entity.type
_entity.pdbx_description
1 polymer ?
#
loop_
_entity_poly.entity_id
_entity_poly.type
_entity_poly.pdbx_seq_one_letter_code
_entity_poly.pdbx_strand_id
1 'polypeptide(L)'
;NTLMSELQQFKDLYDRNQPMWKVMPEFVEKNPSYELVGLRDLCDQIHEVYKANDIARLTTEMYLSDMDPAMKPADAFAMIAHRRIERVPIDELEGRITAVLLTPYPPGIPLLIPGERFNSKIVNYLKFAQDFNKRFPGFETDIHGLVKKNGYYYIDCVAS
;
A
#
# COMPACT_ATOMS: atom_id res chain seq x y z
N ASN A 1 29.16 -11.78 -7.92
CA ASN A 1 28.49 -11.02 -9.00
C ASN A 1 28.43 -9.55 -8.64
N THR A 2 28.61 -8.67 -9.63
CA THR A 2 28.51 -7.21 -9.45
C THR A 2 27.07 -6.77 -9.74
N LEU A 3 26.63 -5.63 -9.22
CA LEU A 3 25.28 -5.10 -9.50
C LEU A 3 24.98 -4.98 -11.01
N MET A 4 25.99 -4.61 -11.80
CA MET A 4 25.86 -4.47 -13.26
C MET A 4 25.55 -5.79 -13.95
N SER A 5 26.19 -6.90 -13.54
CA SER A 5 25.89 -8.21 -14.14
C SER A 5 24.48 -8.67 -13.82
N GLU A 6 23.99 -8.39 -12.61
CA GLU A 6 22.62 -8.72 -12.20
C GLU A 6 21.57 -7.92 -12.98
N LEU A 7 21.81 -6.62 -13.21
CA LEU A 7 20.91 -5.79 -14.04
C LEU A 7 20.86 -6.27 -15.49
N GLN A 8 22.01 -6.66 -16.06
CA GLN A 8 22.04 -7.23 -17.42
C GLN A 8 21.33 -8.58 -17.47
N GLN A 9 21.55 -9.44 -16.48
CA GLN A 9 20.86 -10.73 -16.38
C GLN A 9 19.34 -10.53 -16.26
N PHE A 10 18.87 -9.60 -15.43
CA PHE A 10 17.46 -9.26 -15.32
C PHE A 10 16.88 -8.85 -16.68
N LYS A 11 17.57 -7.97 -17.41
CA LYS A 11 17.16 -7.54 -18.74
C LYS A 11 17.03 -8.73 -19.71
N ASP A 12 18.00 -9.63 -19.73
CA ASP A 12 17.97 -10.78 -20.63
C ASP A 12 16.81 -11.75 -20.28
N LEU A 13 16.52 -11.95 -18.98
CA LEU A 13 15.39 -12.75 -18.51
C LEU A 13 14.05 -12.10 -18.88
N TYR A 14 13.97 -10.78 -18.78
CA TYR A 14 12.81 -9.98 -19.15
C TYR A 14 12.54 -10.05 -20.65
N ASP A 15 13.54 -9.77 -21.48
CA ASP A 15 13.42 -9.76 -22.94
C ASP A 15 12.98 -11.13 -23.48
N ARG A 16 13.46 -12.21 -22.85
CA ARG A 16 13.07 -13.60 -23.16
C ARG A 16 11.77 -14.06 -22.49
N ASN A 17 11.13 -13.21 -21.69
CA ASN A 17 9.95 -13.52 -20.90
C ASN A 17 10.08 -14.86 -20.13
N GLN A 18 11.20 -15.04 -19.42
CA GLN A 18 11.44 -16.28 -18.69
C GLN A 18 10.36 -16.48 -17.62
N PRO A 19 9.91 -17.72 -17.37
CA PRO A 19 8.86 -18.00 -16.40
C PRO A 19 9.33 -17.68 -14.98
N MET A 20 8.42 -17.19 -14.13
CA MET A 20 8.75 -16.71 -12.78
C MET A 20 9.36 -17.81 -11.89
N TRP A 21 8.99 -19.08 -12.04
CA TRP A 21 9.60 -20.16 -11.26
C TRP A 21 11.11 -20.32 -11.54
N LYS A 22 11.56 -19.90 -12.73
CA LYS A 22 12.98 -19.91 -13.10
C LYS A 22 13.70 -18.64 -12.66
N VAL A 23 13.01 -17.50 -12.67
CA VAL A 23 13.58 -16.20 -12.30
C VAL A 23 13.62 -16.01 -10.77
N MET A 24 12.55 -16.37 -10.07
CA MET A 24 12.38 -16.22 -8.62
C MET A 24 11.67 -17.47 -8.02
N PRO A 25 12.35 -18.63 -7.92
CA PRO A 25 11.74 -19.89 -7.48
C PRO A 25 11.11 -19.80 -6.08
N GLU A 26 11.82 -19.23 -5.10
CA GLU A 26 11.33 -19.08 -3.72
C GLU A 26 10.09 -18.17 -3.62
N PHE A 27 9.96 -17.20 -4.53
CA PHE A 27 8.79 -16.34 -4.59
C PHE A 27 7.57 -17.10 -5.10
N VAL A 28 7.74 -17.92 -6.14
CA VAL A 28 6.66 -18.75 -6.70
C VAL A 28 6.24 -19.83 -5.72
N GLU A 29 7.15 -20.41 -4.95
CA GLU A 29 6.80 -21.37 -3.89
C GLU A 29 5.81 -20.76 -2.87
N LYS A 30 6.02 -19.49 -2.50
CA LYS A 30 5.13 -18.75 -1.60
C LYS A 30 3.89 -18.19 -2.30
N ASN A 31 3.96 -17.98 -3.60
CA ASN A 31 2.88 -17.41 -4.42
C ASN A 31 2.66 -18.24 -5.70
N PRO A 32 2.05 -19.44 -5.60
CA PRO A 32 1.96 -20.38 -6.72
C PRO A 32 1.20 -19.86 -7.95
N SER A 33 0.35 -18.84 -7.77
CA SER A 33 -0.37 -18.19 -8.87
C SER A 33 0.53 -17.61 -9.97
N TYR A 34 1.82 -17.39 -9.67
CA TYR A 34 2.78 -16.87 -10.65
C TYR A 34 3.56 -17.96 -11.40
N GLU A 35 3.33 -19.24 -11.14
CA GLU A 35 4.09 -20.33 -11.76
C GLU A 35 4.08 -20.28 -13.29
N LEU A 36 2.92 -20.00 -13.89
CA LEU A 36 2.77 -19.93 -15.35
C LEU A 36 2.94 -18.51 -15.92
N VAL A 37 3.40 -17.56 -15.11
CA VAL A 37 3.57 -16.16 -15.51
C VAL A 37 5.01 -15.91 -15.94
N GLY A 38 5.21 -15.25 -17.08
CA GLY A 38 6.53 -14.77 -17.51
C GLY A 38 6.93 -13.47 -16.81
N LEU A 39 8.24 -13.23 -16.64
CA LEU A 39 8.75 -12.01 -15.98
C LEU A 39 8.23 -10.73 -16.65
N ARG A 40 8.26 -10.66 -17.99
CA ARG A 40 7.76 -9.49 -18.71
C ARG A 40 6.25 -9.35 -18.52
N ASP A 41 5.52 -10.45 -18.62
CA ASP A 41 4.05 -10.43 -18.44
C ASP A 41 3.66 -9.92 -17.05
N LEU A 42 4.40 -10.29 -16.00
CA LEU A 42 4.19 -9.78 -14.64
C LEU A 42 4.44 -8.27 -14.56
N CYS A 43 5.57 -7.81 -15.10
CA CYS A 43 5.90 -6.39 -15.14
C CYS A 43 4.84 -5.57 -15.90
N ASP A 44 4.40 -6.05 -17.05
CA ASP A 44 3.37 -5.41 -17.87
C ASP A 44 2.03 -5.38 -17.12
N GLN A 45 1.64 -6.47 -16.44
CA GLN A 45 0.42 -6.51 -15.63
C GLN A 45 0.43 -5.48 -14.50
N ILE A 46 1.54 -5.37 -13.76
CA ILE A 46 1.69 -4.37 -12.68
C ILE A 46 1.66 -2.96 -13.28
N HIS A 47 2.37 -2.74 -14.38
CA HIS A 47 2.44 -1.43 -15.03
C HIS A 47 1.07 -0.97 -15.55
N GLU A 48 0.30 -1.87 -16.16
CA GLU A 48 -1.05 -1.55 -16.64
C GLU A 48 -2.00 -1.20 -15.49
N VAL A 49 -1.86 -1.83 -14.31
CA VAL A 49 -2.64 -1.44 -13.13
C VAL A 49 -2.26 -0.05 -12.63
N TYR A 50 -0.97 0.28 -12.57
CA TYR A 50 -0.53 1.63 -12.20
C TYR A 50 -1.04 2.70 -13.18
N LYS A 51 -1.01 2.39 -14.48
CA LYS A 51 -1.48 3.28 -15.54
C LYS A 51 -3.01 3.45 -15.50
N ALA A 52 -3.76 2.37 -15.33
CA ALA A 52 -5.22 2.40 -15.29
C ALA A 52 -5.77 3.17 -14.08
N ASN A 53 -5.04 3.18 -12.96
CA ASN A 53 -5.43 3.87 -11.73
C ASN A 53 -4.74 5.23 -11.55
N ASP A 54 -3.92 5.66 -12.53
CA ASP A 54 -3.19 6.92 -12.49
C ASP A 54 -2.48 7.16 -11.14
N ILE A 55 -1.74 6.15 -10.69
CA ILE A 55 -1.21 6.09 -9.31
C ILE A 55 -0.31 7.28 -8.97
N ALA A 56 0.40 7.81 -9.97
CA ALA A 56 1.22 9.01 -9.81
C ALA A 56 0.35 10.21 -9.43
N ARG A 57 -0.72 10.46 -10.18
CA ARG A 57 -1.67 11.54 -9.88
C ARG A 57 -2.37 11.30 -8.54
N LEU A 58 -2.82 10.07 -8.27
CA LEU A 58 -3.49 9.75 -7.00
C LEU A 58 -2.59 10.02 -5.79
N THR A 59 -1.33 9.62 -5.87
CA THR A 59 -0.34 9.87 -4.81
C THR A 59 -0.07 11.37 -4.65
N THR A 60 0.10 12.10 -5.75
CA THR A 60 0.30 13.56 -5.71
C THR A 60 -0.91 14.29 -5.14
N GLU A 61 -2.12 14.00 -5.63
CA GLU A 61 -3.36 14.65 -5.17
C GLU A 61 -3.64 14.40 -3.70
N MET A 62 -3.27 13.21 -3.21
CA MET A 62 -3.37 12.84 -1.80
C MET A 62 -2.44 13.68 -0.93
N TYR A 63 -1.15 13.84 -1.30
CA TYR A 63 -0.21 14.68 -0.53
C TYR A 63 -0.47 16.18 -0.66
N LEU A 64 -1.11 16.62 -1.74
CA LEU A 64 -1.54 18.01 -1.93
C LEU A 64 -2.95 18.29 -1.40
N SER A 65 -3.60 17.29 -0.80
CA SER A 65 -4.92 17.48 -0.21
C SER A 65 -4.84 18.26 1.10
N ASP A 66 -5.87 19.06 1.37
CA ASP A 66 -5.97 19.74 2.66
C ASP A 66 -6.14 18.72 3.78
N MET A 67 -5.36 18.91 4.84
CA MET A 67 -5.42 18.11 6.06
C MET A 67 -6.21 18.85 7.13
N ASP A 68 -7.15 18.15 7.77
CA ASP A 68 -7.96 18.68 8.88
C ASP A 68 -7.40 18.19 10.23
N PRO A 69 -6.65 19.04 10.97
CA PRO A 69 -6.15 18.70 12.30
C PRO A 69 -7.25 18.83 13.36
N ALA A 70 -8.07 17.78 13.48
CA ALA A 70 -9.22 17.74 14.39
C ALA A 70 -8.83 17.73 15.88
N MET A 71 -7.63 17.25 16.22
CA MET A 71 -7.08 17.27 17.58
C MET A 71 -5.55 17.30 17.58
N LYS A 72 -4.95 17.59 18.74
CA LYS A 72 -3.49 17.57 18.87
C LYS A 72 -2.98 16.12 18.76
N PRO A 73 -1.81 15.89 18.12
CA PRO A 73 -1.24 14.55 18.02
C PRO A 73 -1.00 13.86 19.36
N ALA A 74 -0.62 14.62 20.40
CA ALA A 74 -0.47 14.09 21.75
C ALA A 74 -1.80 13.57 22.33
N ASP A 75 -2.90 14.27 22.07
CA ASP A 75 -4.24 13.88 22.55
C ASP A 75 -4.72 12.63 21.80
N ALA A 76 -4.53 12.58 20.48
CA ALA A 76 -4.84 11.41 19.67
C ALA A 76 -4.05 10.17 20.12
N PHE A 77 -2.75 10.34 20.38
CA PHE A 77 -1.90 9.27 20.88
C PHE A 77 -2.32 8.79 22.27
N ALA A 78 -2.74 9.71 23.16
CA ALA A 78 -3.27 9.35 24.48
C ALA A 78 -4.53 8.47 24.39
N MET A 79 -5.34 8.61 23.33
CA MET A 79 -6.51 7.74 23.12
C MET A 79 -6.11 6.26 22.96
N ILE A 80 -4.95 5.97 22.38
CA ILE A 80 -4.42 4.59 22.30
C ILE A 80 -4.19 4.03 23.71
N ALA A 81 -3.49 4.80 24.56
CA ALA A 81 -3.17 4.40 25.94
C ALA A 81 -4.43 4.17 26.78
N HIS A 82 -5.48 4.98 26.54
CA HIS A 82 -6.76 4.86 27.22
C HIS A 82 -7.74 3.88 26.58
N ARG A 83 -7.33 3.13 25.54
CA ARG A 83 -8.18 2.20 24.79
C ARG A 83 -9.45 2.86 24.24
N ARG A 84 -9.36 4.14 23.85
CA ARG A 84 -10.42 4.94 23.22
C ARG A 84 -10.21 5.00 21.71
N ILE A 85 -9.87 3.86 21.13
CA ILE A 85 -9.68 3.69 19.70
C ILE A 85 -10.57 2.57 19.21
N GLU A 86 -10.98 2.67 17.95
CA GLU A 86 -11.72 1.63 17.26
C GLU A 86 -11.08 1.32 15.90
N ARG A 87 -11.23 0.07 15.47
CA ARG A 87 -10.69 -0.40 14.22
C ARG A 87 -11.71 -0.19 13.12
N VAL A 88 -11.39 0.70 12.18
CA VAL A 88 -12.33 1.14 11.15
C VAL A 88 -11.94 0.56 9.79
N PRO A 89 -12.87 -0.08 9.05
CA PRO A 89 -12.59 -0.56 7.70
C PRO A 89 -12.39 0.62 6.72
N ILE A 90 -11.63 0.40 5.65
CA ILE A 90 -11.30 1.47 4.68
C ILE A 90 -12.54 2.24 4.18
N ASP A 91 -13.64 1.54 3.93
CA ASP A 91 -14.89 2.15 3.43
C ASP A 91 -15.56 3.12 4.40
N GLU A 92 -15.23 3.06 5.69
CA GLU A 92 -15.82 3.88 6.76
C GLU A 92 -14.84 4.93 7.31
N LEU A 93 -13.66 5.08 6.68
CA LEU A 93 -12.62 5.98 7.17
C LEU A 93 -12.91 7.45 6.91
N GLU A 94 -13.67 7.81 5.87
CA GLU A 94 -13.88 9.21 5.54
C GLU A 94 -14.50 9.97 6.72
N GLY A 95 -13.88 11.07 7.12
CA GLY A 95 -14.31 11.85 8.26
C GLY A 95 -13.83 11.32 9.63
N ARG A 96 -13.18 10.16 9.71
CA ARG A 96 -12.63 9.62 10.96
C ARG A 96 -11.30 10.27 11.31
N ILE A 97 -10.94 10.25 12.59
CA ILE A 97 -9.68 10.82 13.10
C ILE A 97 -8.69 9.67 13.31
N THR A 98 -7.53 9.70 12.64
CA THR A 98 -6.53 8.64 12.83
C THR A 98 -5.94 8.72 14.24
N ALA A 99 -5.78 7.56 14.89
CA ALA A 99 -5.04 7.48 16.15
C ALA A 99 -3.56 7.14 15.92
N VAL A 100 -3.22 6.64 14.74
CA VAL A 100 -1.88 6.16 14.37
C VAL A 100 -1.28 6.99 13.24
N LEU A 101 0.03 6.90 13.09
CA LEU A 101 0.73 7.45 11.92
C LEU A 101 0.39 6.59 10.69
N LEU A 102 -0.01 7.23 9.59
CA LEU A 102 -0.20 6.57 8.31
C LEU A 102 0.93 6.94 7.37
N THR A 103 1.73 5.97 6.93
CA THR A 103 2.90 6.20 6.07
C THR A 103 2.93 5.19 4.92
N PRO A 104 2.45 5.57 3.73
CA PRO A 104 2.57 4.74 2.53
C PRO A 104 3.98 4.73 1.93
N TYR A 105 4.41 3.56 1.46
CA TYR A 105 5.64 3.36 0.69
C TYR A 105 5.33 2.86 -0.73
N PRO A 106 5.80 3.57 -1.78
CA PRO A 106 6.46 4.88 -1.78
C PRO A 106 5.47 6.05 -1.55
N PRO A 107 5.92 7.27 -1.18
CA PRO A 107 7.30 7.74 -1.00
C PRO A 107 7.91 7.51 0.40
N GLY A 108 7.14 7.06 1.39
CA GLY A 108 7.67 6.79 2.72
C GLY A 108 7.73 7.98 3.68
N ILE A 109 7.01 9.07 3.37
CA ILE A 109 6.81 10.19 4.29
C ILE A 109 5.44 10.08 4.95
N PRO A 110 5.26 10.60 6.18
CA PRO A 110 3.95 10.59 6.83
C PRO A 110 2.87 11.24 5.96
N LEU A 111 1.79 10.49 5.73
CA LEU A 111 0.60 10.97 5.05
C LEU A 111 -0.40 11.55 6.04
N LEU A 112 -0.71 10.83 7.12
CA LEU A 112 -1.54 11.34 8.21
C LEU A 112 -0.79 11.21 9.53
N ILE A 113 -0.87 12.27 10.31
CA ILE A 113 -0.39 12.34 11.69
C ILE A 113 -1.58 12.04 12.62
N PRO A 114 -1.37 11.37 13.77
CA PRO A 114 -2.40 11.19 14.78
C PRO A 114 -3.16 12.49 15.06
N GLY A 115 -4.49 12.42 15.05
CA GLY A 115 -5.37 13.58 15.27
C GLY A 115 -5.86 14.27 14.01
N GLU A 116 -5.34 13.91 12.83
CA GLU A 116 -5.83 14.39 11.55
C GLU A 116 -6.99 13.53 11.03
N ARG A 117 -7.85 14.16 10.23
CA ARG A 117 -9.04 13.52 9.66
C ARG A 117 -8.77 12.94 8.27
N PHE A 118 -9.29 11.75 8.01
CA PHE A 118 -9.32 11.16 6.68
C PHE A 118 -10.24 11.96 5.75
N ASN A 119 -9.72 12.30 4.56
CA ASN A 119 -10.50 12.83 3.44
C ASN A 119 -10.70 11.76 2.35
N SER A 120 -11.60 12.04 1.40
CA SER A 120 -11.92 11.12 0.31
C SER A 120 -10.73 10.73 -0.57
N LYS A 121 -9.75 11.62 -0.78
CA LYS A 121 -8.55 11.33 -1.59
C LYS A 121 -7.68 10.26 -0.92
N ILE A 122 -7.46 10.38 0.38
CA ILE A 122 -6.73 9.38 1.18
C ILE A 122 -7.48 8.05 1.16
N VAL A 123 -8.79 8.07 1.36
CA VAL A 123 -9.62 6.84 1.32
C VAL A 123 -9.54 6.16 -0.06
N ASN A 124 -9.62 6.94 -1.15
CA ASN A 124 -9.50 6.40 -2.51
C ASN A 124 -8.13 5.76 -2.77
N TYR A 125 -7.04 6.36 -2.26
CA TYR A 125 -5.72 5.74 -2.32
C TYR A 125 -5.64 4.42 -1.55
N LEU A 126 -6.21 4.37 -0.34
CA LEU A 126 -6.24 3.15 0.46
C LEU A 126 -7.05 2.03 -0.20
N LYS A 127 -8.15 2.38 -0.90
CA LYS A 127 -8.93 1.43 -1.71
C LYS A 127 -8.11 0.88 -2.87
N PHE A 128 -7.41 1.74 -3.60
CA PHE A 128 -6.48 1.32 -4.63
C PHE A 128 -5.42 0.34 -4.08
N ALA A 129 -4.78 0.70 -2.96
CA ALA A 129 -3.78 -0.13 -2.31
C ALA A 129 -4.34 -1.50 -1.89
N GLN A 130 -5.55 -1.52 -1.33
CA GLN A 130 -6.24 -2.77 -0.98
C GLN A 130 -6.44 -3.66 -2.22
N ASP A 131 -6.94 -3.11 -3.32
CA ASP A 131 -7.23 -3.87 -4.53
C ASP A 131 -5.96 -4.32 -5.25
N PHE A 132 -4.92 -3.49 -5.25
CA PHE A 132 -3.59 -3.83 -5.73
C PHE A 132 -3.03 -5.05 -4.97
N ASN A 133 -3.08 -5.01 -3.64
CA ASN A 133 -2.58 -6.10 -2.78
C ASN A 133 -3.36 -7.41 -2.97
N LYS A 134 -4.67 -7.34 -3.24
CA LYS A 134 -5.46 -8.53 -3.57
C LYS A 134 -5.06 -9.13 -4.91
N ARG A 135 -4.75 -8.28 -5.91
CA ARG A 135 -4.41 -8.70 -7.26
C ARG A 135 -2.98 -9.21 -7.40
N PHE A 136 -2.04 -8.64 -6.62
CA PHE A 136 -0.63 -8.99 -6.69
C PHE A 136 -0.07 -9.42 -5.32
N PRO A 137 -0.44 -10.61 -4.81
CA PRO A 137 0.20 -11.18 -3.61
C PRO A 137 1.73 -11.21 -3.76
N GLY A 138 2.44 -10.84 -2.70
CA GLY A 138 3.91 -10.74 -2.70
C GLY A 138 4.50 -9.46 -3.29
N PHE A 139 3.68 -8.57 -3.85
CA PHE A 139 4.07 -7.22 -4.28
C PHE A 139 3.29 -6.14 -3.53
N GLU A 140 2.86 -6.42 -2.30
CA GLU A 140 1.97 -5.53 -1.58
C GLU A 140 2.54 -4.12 -1.41
N THR A 141 1.68 -3.12 -1.53
CA THR A 141 1.98 -1.76 -1.08
C THR A 141 2.15 -1.77 0.43
N ASP A 142 3.32 -1.37 0.91
CA ASP A 142 3.57 -1.24 2.34
C ASP A 142 3.00 0.09 2.86
N ILE A 143 2.07 0.01 3.80
CA ILE A 143 1.42 1.18 4.39
C ILE A 143 1.46 0.99 5.90
N HIS A 144 2.40 1.67 6.55
CA HIS A 144 2.45 1.67 8.00
C HIS A 144 1.20 2.35 8.57
N GLY A 145 0.58 1.74 9.57
CA GLY A 145 -0.71 2.16 10.13
C GLY A 145 -1.91 1.39 9.57
N LEU A 146 -1.73 0.68 8.46
CA LEU A 146 -2.75 -0.18 7.87
C LEU A 146 -2.65 -1.61 8.42
N VAL A 147 -3.74 -2.11 9.01
CA VAL A 147 -3.80 -3.44 9.62
C VAL A 147 -4.61 -4.40 8.74
N LYS A 148 -4.01 -5.52 8.34
CA LYS A 148 -4.70 -6.61 7.63
C LYS A 148 -5.20 -7.67 8.63
N LYS A 149 -6.50 -7.94 8.66
CA LYS A 149 -7.11 -9.01 9.46
C LYS A 149 -8.20 -9.73 8.65
N ASN A 150 -8.11 -11.06 8.55
CA ASN A 150 -9.06 -11.90 7.82
C ASN A 150 -9.30 -11.46 6.35
N GLY A 151 -8.27 -10.94 5.68
CA GLY A 151 -8.37 -10.44 4.30
C GLY A 151 -8.93 -9.02 4.15
N TYR A 152 -9.38 -8.40 5.24
CA TYR A 152 -9.85 -7.03 5.29
C TYR A 152 -8.78 -6.11 5.87
N TYR A 153 -8.83 -4.84 5.46
CA TYR A 153 -7.87 -3.82 5.85
C TYR A 153 -8.55 -2.75 6.69
N TYR A 154 -7.86 -2.32 7.74
CA TYR A 154 -8.39 -1.42 8.75
C TYR A 154 -7.33 -0.43 9.22
N ILE A 155 -7.79 0.68 9.79
CA ILE A 155 -6.93 1.62 10.53
C ILE A 155 -7.53 1.89 11.90
N ASP A 156 -6.68 2.00 12.91
CA ASP A 156 -7.10 2.35 14.26
C ASP A 156 -7.36 3.87 14.34
N CYS A 157 -8.61 4.23 14.57
CA CYS A 157 -9.09 5.61 14.65
C CYS A 157 -9.51 5.93 16.09
N VAL A 158 -9.60 7.22 16.43
CA VAL A 158 -10.21 7.66 17.68
C VAL A 158 -11.68 7.22 17.70
N ALA A 159 -12.10 6.64 18.82
CA ALA A 159 -13.48 6.19 19.01
C ALA A 159 -14.44 7.39 18.97
N SER A 160 -15.57 7.20 18.29
CA SER A 160 -16.61 8.23 18.14
C SER A 160 -17.48 8.38 19.39
#